data_AF-Q5JFQ0-F1
#
_entry.id   AF-Q5JFQ0-F1
#
_cell.length_a   1.000
_cell.length_b   1.000
_cell.length_c   1.000
_cell.angle_alpha   90.00
_cell.angle_beta   90.00
_cell.angle_gamma   90.00
#
_symmetry.space_group_name_H-M   'P 1'
#
loop_
_entity.id
_entity.type
_entity.pdbx_description
1 polymer ?
#
loop_
_entity_poly.entity_id
_entity_poly.type
_entity_poly.pdbx_seq_one_letter_code
_entity_poly.pdbx_strand_id
1 'polypeptide(L)'
;MSVALIDPYPEWGEEALEWVRRKAEVYEIAGFKFLVEKGRATFTPLSFGLGCIKAMLPAMAWVAKDRDEAFDLMLPASMREVLPGLKRLGLSLWDETDEPNVLVFRKDLT
;
A
#
# COMPACT_ATOMS: atom_id res chain seq x y z
N MET A 1 -9.83 -4.83 -15.14
CA MET A 1 -9.72 -4.25 -13.78
C MET A 1 -10.23 -2.82 -13.87
N SER A 2 -11.26 -2.47 -13.11
CA SER A 2 -11.86 -1.12 -13.15
C SER A 2 -11.09 -0.23 -12.18
N VAL A 3 -10.43 0.83 -12.67
CA VAL A 3 -9.97 1.95 -11.84
C VAL A 3 -11.20 2.78 -11.54
N ALA A 4 -11.97 2.38 -10.53
CA ALA A 4 -13.04 3.21 -10.02
C ALA A 4 -12.40 4.26 -9.09
N LEU A 5 -12.89 5.50 -9.16
CA LEU A 5 -12.70 6.51 -8.12
C LEU A 5 -13.47 6.03 -6.88
N ILE A 6 -12.99 4.96 -6.25
CA ILE A 6 -13.59 4.37 -5.07
C ILE A 6 -13.28 5.32 -3.93
N ASP A 7 -14.32 5.83 -3.30
CA ASP A 7 -14.16 6.63 -2.11
C ASP A 7 -13.47 5.77 -1.03
N PRO A 8 -12.26 6.14 -0.56
CA PRO A 8 -11.51 5.30 0.36
C PRO A 8 -12.33 5.03 1.63
N TYR A 9 -13.07 6.04 2.12
CA TYR A 9 -13.99 5.93 3.26
C TYR A 9 -15.01 7.10 3.28
N PRO A 10 -16.33 6.85 3.41
CA PRO A 10 -17.35 7.90 3.52
C PRO A 10 -17.24 8.73 4.81
N GLU A 11 -16.52 8.25 5.83
CA GLU A 11 -16.23 8.99 7.06
C GLU A 11 -15.07 9.99 6.96
N TRP A 12 -14.31 9.99 5.85
CA TRP A 12 -13.27 11.00 5.62
C TRP A 12 -13.93 12.30 5.16
N GLY A 13 -13.53 13.42 5.77
CA GLY A 13 -14.04 14.73 5.37
C GLY A 13 -13.73 15.04 3.90
N GLU A 14 -14.56 15.88 3.27
CA GLU A 14 -14.42 16.22 1.84
C GLU A 14 -13.01 16.71 1.47
N GLU A 15 -12.38 17.49 2.34
CA GLU A 15 -11.01 18.00 2.16
C GLU A 15 -9.98 16.86 2.08
N ALA A 16 -10.10 15.85 2.95
CA ALA A 16 -9.22 14.70 2.94
C ALA A 16 -9.42 13.87 1.66
N LEU A 17 -10.67 13.71 1.23
CA LEU A 17 -11.00 13.00 -0.01
C LEU A 17 -10.46 13.71 -1.24
N GLU A 18 -10.60 15.04 -1.31
CA GLU A 18 -10.05 15.83 -2.40
C GLU A 18 -8.52 15.74 -2.44
N TRP A 19 -7.86 15.83 -1.28
CA TRP A 19 -6.41 15.66 -1.18
C TRP A 19 -5.96 14.29 -1.71
N VAL A 20 -6.62 13.21 -1.29
CA VAL A 20 -6.31 11.84 -1.75
C VAL A 20 -6.51 11.71 -3.25
N ARG A 21 -7.66 12.16 -3.79
CA ARG A 21 -7.95 12.12 -5.23
C ARG A 21 -6.91 12.88 -6.06
N ARG A 22 -6.31 13.93 -5.51
CA ARG A 22 -5.20 14.65 -6.15
C ARG A 22 -3.90 13.87 -6.12
N LYS A 23 -3.57 13.22 -5.00
CA LYS A 23 -2.25 12.61 -4.74
C LYS A 23 -2.12 11.13 -5.11
N ALA A 24 -3.21 10.38 -5.06
CA ALA A 24 -3.19 8.93 -5.17
C ALA A 24 -4.34 8.39 -6.03
N GLU A 25 -4.17 7.15 -6.47
CA GLU A 25 -5.23 6.30 -7.01
C GLU A 25 -5.68 5.31 -5.93
N VAL A 26 -6.96 4.95 -5.93
CA VAL A 26 -7.54 3.98 -4.99
C VAL A 26 -7.82 2.68 -5.73
N TYR A 27 -7.39 1.57 -5.15
CA TYR A 27 -7.66 0.23 -5.67
C TYR A 27 -8.37 -0.59 -4.61
N GLU A 28 -9.24 -1.51 -5.07
CA GLU A 28 -9.92 -2.48 -4.22
C GLU A 28 -9.77 -3.88 -4.80
N ILE A 29 -9.37 -4.83 -3.94
CA ILE A 29 -9.28 -6.24 -4.27
C ILE A 29 -9.75 -7.09 -3.09
N ALA A 30 -10.68 -8.02 -3.35
CA ALA A 30 -11.25 -8.89 -2.33
C ALA A 30 -11.80 -8.13 -1.10
N GLY A 31 -12.36 -6.93 -1.30
CA GLY A 31 -12.87 -6.06 -0.23
C GLY A 31 -11.81 -5.28 0.55
N PHE A 32 -10.52 -5.41 0.19
CA PHE A 32 -9.44 -4.63 0.77
C PHE A 32 -9.04 -3.48 -0.14
N LYS A 33 -8.91 -2.29 0.45
CA LYS A 33 -8.50 -1.08 -0.26
C LYS A 33 -7.04 -0.74 -0.01
N PHE A 34 -6.39 -0.19 -1.02
CA PHE A 34 -5.07 0.42 -0.90
C PHE A 34 -4.96 1.64 -1.80
N LEU A 35 -4.13 2.59 -1.38
CA LEU A 35 -3.75 3.76 -2.15
C LEU A 35 -2.46 3.48 -2.91
N VAL A 36 -2.34 4.10 -4.08
CA VAL A 36 -1.10 4.12 -4.87
C VAL A 36 -0.75 5.56 -5.18
N GLU A 37 0.44 6.01 -4.80
CA GLU A 37 0.90 7.35 -5.15
C GLU A 37 0.96 7.51 -6.69
N LYS A 38 0.46 8.63 -7.21
CA LYS A 38 0.47 8.86 -8.66
C LYS A 38 1.90 8.99 -9.18
N GLY A 39 2.21 8.23 -10.23
CA GLY A 39 3.53 8.23 -10.87
C GLY A 39 4.62 7.50 -10.08
N ARG A 40 4.27 6.82 -8.98
CA ARG A 40 5.18 5.95 -8.23
C ARG A 40 4.57 4.57 -8.01
N ALA A 41 5.42 3.61 -7.66
CA ALA A 41 5.03 2.30 -7.17
C ALA A 41 5.08 2.28 -5.63
N THR A 42 4.44 3.26 -4.99
CA THR A 42 4.36 3.36 -3.52
C THR A 42 2.93 3.10 -3.09
N PHE A 43 2.75 2.09 -2.24
CA PHE A 43 1.46 1.56 -1.85
C PHE A 43 1.19 1.78 -0.36
N THR A 44 0.00 2.28 -0.04
CA THR A 44 -0.47 2.44 1.34
C THR A 44 -1.76 1.64 1.52
N PRO A 45 -1.70 0.45 2.14
CA PRO A 45 -2.88 -0.32 2.47
C PRO A 45 -3.79 0.46 3.40
N LEU A 46 -5.10 0.34 3.25
CA LEU A 46 -6.08 0.84 4.21
C LEU A 46 -6.51 -0.24 5.21
N SER A 47 -5.99 -1.46 5.04
CA SER A 47 -6.18 -2.61 5.92
C SER A 47 -4.84 -3.31 6.13
N PHE A 48 -4.38 -3.39 7.38
CA PHE A 48 -2.97 -3.68 7.64
C PHE A 48 -2.70 -5.07 8.21
N GLY A 49 -3.68 -5.96 8.38
CA GLY A 49 -3.41 -7.33 8.88
C GLY A 49 -2.55 -8.16 7.92
N LEU A 50 -1.71 -9.09 8.42
CA LEU A 50 -0.85 -9.93 7.58
C LEU A 50 -1.63 -10.68 6.48
N GLY A 51 -2.83 -11.16 6.80
CA GLY A 51 -3.74 -11.77 5.83
C GLY A 51 -4.22 -10.79 4.75
N CYS A 52 -4.54 -9.56 5.13
CA CYS A 52 -4.94 -8.50 4.21
C CYS A 52 -3.79 -8.14 3.26
N ILE A 53 -2.59 -7.94 3.80
CA ILE A 53 -1.39 -7.64 3.00
C ILE A 53 -1.14 -8.76 2.00
N LYS A 54 -1.16 -10.02 2.44
CA LYS A 54 -0.99 -11.18 1.55
C LYS A 54 -2.01 -11.19 0.41
N ALA A 55 -3.27 -10.83 0.67
CA ALA A 55 -4.32 -10.78 -0.34
C ALA A 55 -4.12 -9.64 -1.37
N MET A 56 -3.57 -8.50 -0.94
CA MET A 56 -3.35 -7.34 -1.80
C MET A 56 -2.05 -7.40 -2.62
N LEU A 57 -1.02 -8.11 -2.14
CA LEU A 57 0.31 -8.16 -2.78
C LEU A 57 0.27 -8.49 -4.28
N PRO A 58 -0.51 -9.47 -4.78
CA PRO A 58 -0.58 -9.75 -6.21
C PRO A 58 -1.12 -8.58 -7.03
N ALA A 59 -2.12 -7.85 -6.51
CA ALA A 59 -2.69 -6.68 -7.18
C ALA A 59 -1.69 -5.51 -7.19
N MET A 60 -0.99 -5.27 -6.08
CA MET A 60 0.07 -4.26 -5.99
C MET A 60 1.19 -4.56 -6.98
N ALA A 61 1.64 -5.82 -7.05
CA ALA A 61 2.65 -6.25 -8.00
C ALA A 61 2.21 -6.03 -9.45
N TRP A 62 0.94 -6.31 -9.78
CA TRP A 62 0.39 -6.04 -11.11
C TRP A 62 0.39 -4.54 -11.44
N VAL A 63 -0.05 -3.68 -10.50
CA VAL A 63 -0.04 -2.22 -10.69
C VAL A 63 1.39 -1.68 -10.83
N ALA A 64 2.34 -2.26 -10.08
CA ALA A 64 3.73 -1.83 -10.09
C ALA A 64 4.47 -2.21 -11.38
N LYS A 65 4.15 -3.35 -12.01
CA LYS A 65 4.77 -3.80 -13.28
C LYS A 65 4.70 -2.78 -14.41
N ASP A 66 3.64 -1.97 -14.44
CA ASP A 66 3.47 -0.93 -15.45
C ASP A 66 4.25 0.36 -15.14
N ARG A 67 4.95 0.42 -13.99
CA ARG A 67 5.55 1.63 -13.43
C ARG A 67 7.03 1.48 -13.09
N ASP A 68 7.43 0.34 -12.53
CA ASP A 68 8.75 0.13 -11.94
C ASP A 68 9.09 -1.37 -11.85
N GLU A 69 10.34 -1.70 -11.54
CA GLU A 69 10.85 -3.07 -11.32
C GLU A 69 10.73 -3.53 -9.85
N ALA A 70 10.38 -2.62 -8.95
CA ALA A 70 10.10 -2.88 -7.54
C ALA A 70 8.97 -1.97 -7.04
N PHE A 71 8.45 -2.27 -5.86
CA PHE A 71 7.53 -1.34 -5.19
C PHE A 71 7.78 -1.21 -3.70
N ASP A 72 7.36 -0.07 -3.17
CA ASP A 72 7.42 0.27 -1.76
C ASP A 72 6.03 0.13 -1.13
N LEU A 73 5.97 -0.45 0.05
CA LEU A 73 4.77 -0.68 0.86
C LEU A 73 4.93 0.05 2.19
N MET A 74 4.12 1.08 2.39
CA MET A 74 4.08 1.86 3.62
C MET A 74 3.10 1.23 4.62
N LEU A 75 3.60 0.83 5.79
CA LEU A 75 2.80 0.25 6.87
C LEU A 75 2.97 1.05 8.16
N PRO A 76 1.93 1.10 9.03
CA PRO A 76 2.07 1.69 10.36
C PRO A 76 3.16 0.99 11.20
N ALA A 77 3.88 1.74 12.02
CA ALA A 77 4.92 1.20 12.92
C ALA A 77 4.39 0.17 13.93
N SER A 78 3.08 0.16 14.23
CA SER A 78 2.46 -0.89 15.04
C SER A 78 2.59 -2.30 14.44
N MET A 79 2.92 -2.40 13.15
CA MET A 79 3.16 -3.66 12.45
C MET A 79 4.54 -4.29 12.72
N ARG A 80 5.36 -3.70 13.59
CA ARG A 80 6.69 -4.23 13.96
C ARG A 80 6.63 -5.69 14.46
N GLU A 81 5.59 -6.06 15.21
CA GLU A 81 5.48 -7.42 15.77
C GLU A 81 5.27 -8.51 14.71
N VAL A 82 4.71 -8.14 13.54
CA VAL A 82 4.45 -9.08 12.44
C VAL A 82 5.53 -9.04 11.35
N LEU A 83 6.65 -8.36 11.60
CA LEU A 83 7.83 -8.30 10.71
C LEU A 83 8.26 -9.68 10.17
N PRO A 84 8.35 -10.75 10.98
CA PRO A 84 8.72 -12.06 10.46
C PRO A 84 7.72 -12.59 9.42
N GLY A 85 6.43 -12.28 9.58
CA GLY A 85 5.40 -12.63 8.62
C GLY A 85 5.55 -11.89 7.31
N LEU A 86 5.79 -10.57 7.37
CA LEU A 86 6.00 -9.72 6.19
C LEU A 86 7.25 -10.16 5.40
N LYS A 87 8.36 -10.45 6.06
CA LYS A 87 9.59 -10.96 5.42
C LYS A 87 9.34 -12.26 4.64
N ARG A 88 8.51 -13.17 5.16
CA ARG A 88 8.13 -14.42 4.45
C ARG A 88 7.28 -14.17 3.19
N LEU A 89 6.69 -12.98 3.04
CA LEU A 89 6.01 -12.57 1.81
C LEU A 89 6.96 -11.96 0.76
N GLY A 90 8.27 -11.99 1.03
CA GLY A 90 9.29 -11.38 0.17
C GLY A 90 9.26 -9.85 0.23
N LEU A 91 8.88 -9.29 1.39
CA LEU A 91 8.98 -7.87 1.69
C LEU A 91 10.24 -7.64 2.54
N SER A 92 11.15 -6.81 2.06
CA SER A 92 12.36 -6.43 2.76
C SER A 92 12.17 -5.06 3.41
N LEU A 93 12.50 -4.91 4.68
CA LEU A 93 12.49 -3.60 5.33
C LEU A 93 13.59 -2.74 4.69
N TRP A 94 13.23 -1.62 4.08
CA TRP A 94 14.17 -0.78 3.32
C TRP A 94 14.94 0.17 4.24
N ASP A 95 14.26 0.88 5.13
CA ASP A 95 14.85 1.53 6.31
C ASP A 95 13.76 1.97 7.30
N GLU A 96 14.14 2.21 8.57
CA GLU A 96 13.32 2.97 9.50
C GLU A 96 13.31 4.42 8.99
N THR A 97 12.22 4.83 8.34
CA THR A 97 12.05 6.20 7.90
C THR A 97 12.26 7.16 9.07
N ASP A 98 12.77 8.37 8.81
CA ASP A 98 12.82 9.45 9.83
C ASP A 98 11.45 9.73 10.46
N GLU A 99 10.37 9.30 9.80
CA GLU A 99 9.02 9.27 10.34
C GLU A 99 8.84 8.12 11.33
N PRO A 100 8.73 8.39 12.64
CA PRO A 100 8.75 7.37 13.70
C PRO A 100 7.55 6.40 13.65
N ASN A 101 6.53 6.72 12.85
CA ASN A 101 5.24 6.04 12.83
C ASN A 101 5.02 5.18 11.58
N VAL A 102 5.98 5.12 10.65
CA VAL A 102 5.86 4.38 9.39
C VAL A 102 7.03 3.41 9.21
N LEU A 103 6.76 2.26 8.61
CA LEU A 103 7.74 1.31 8.12
C LEU A 103 7.60 1.22 6.60
N VAL A 104 8.72 1.28 5.88
CA VAL A 104 8.74 1.10 4.42
C VAL A 104 9.35 -0.24 4.08
N PHE A 105 8.56 -1.06 3.40
CA PHE A 105 9.02 -2.35 2.87
C PHE A 105 9.16 -2.28 1.36
N ARG A 106 10.24 -2.82 0.82
CA ARG A 106 10.42 -3.01 -0.61
C ARG A 106 10.10 -4.43 -1.05
N LYS A 107 9.49 -4.58 -2.21
CA LYS A 107 9.31 -5.84 -2.91
C LYS A 107 9.78 -5.73 -4.35
N ASP A 108 10.76 -6.55 -4.70
CA ASP A 108 11.23 -6.69 -6.08
C ASP A 108 10.22 -7.53 -6.89
N LEU A 109 10.00 -7.14 -8.16
CA LEU A 109 9.13 -7.83 -9.10
C LEU A 109 9.95 -8.79 -9.95
N THR A 110 10.39 -9.89 -9.34
CA THR A 110 11.06 -10.99 -10.06
C THR A 110 10.12 -11.81 -10.95
#